data_AF-E4YVU5-F1
#
_entry.id   AF-E4YVU5-F1
#
_cell.length_a   1.000
_cell.length_b   1.000
_cell.length_c   1.000
_cell.angle_alpha   90.00
_cell.angle_beta   90.00
_cell.angle_gamma   90.00
#
_symmetry.space_group_name_H-M   'P 1'
#
loop_
_entity.id
_entity.type
_entity.pdbx_description
1 polymer ?
#
loop_
_entity_poly.entity_id
_entity_poly.type
_entity_poly.pdbx_seq_one_letter_code
_entity_poly.pdbx_strand_id
1 'polypeptide(L)'
;MKTRFTVLDIKAALAEIRDNLLHHYVLNIYDIDSKTYLLKLRKCASKHVLLFESGNRVHPTEMEWPKNTAPSGFSMKLRKHLKGKRLINATQLGFD
;
A
#
# COMPACT_ATOMS: atom_id res chain seq x y z
N MET A 1 1.87 15.13 -10.55
CA MET A 1 2.34 13.84 -10.00
C MET A 1 2.38 12.84 -11.14
N LYS A 2 3.48 12.11 -11.32
CA LYS A 2 3.65 11.18 -12.45
C LYS A 2 2.63 10.04 -12.32
N THR A 3 1.92 9.73 -13.39
CA THR A 3 0.91 8.66 -13.38
C THR A 3 1.58 7.30 -13.30
N ARG A 4 2.59 7.07 -14.16
CA ARG A 4 3.28 5.78 -14.30
C ARG A 4 4.70 5.81 -13.74
N PHE A 5 5.01 4.86 -12.86
CA PHE A 5 6.33 4.73 -12.25
C PHE A 5 7.31 4.02 -13.19
N THR A 6 8.49 4.60 -13.34
CA THR A 6 9.67 3.95 -13.96
C THR A 6 10.45 3.15 -12.92
N VAL A 7 11.43 2.35 -13.33
CA VAL A 7 12.31 1.60 -12.42
C VAL A 7 12.95 2.52 -11.36
N LEU A 8 13.35 3.74 -11.73
CA LEU A 8 13.90 4.70 -10.78
C LEU A 8 12.84 5.16 -9.76
N ASP A 9 11.62 5.42 -10.23
CA ASP A 9 10.50 5.80 -9.36
C ASP A 9 10.14 4.65 -8.39
N ILE A 10 10.17 3.39 -8.85
CA ILE A 10 9.96 2.20 -8.01
C ILE A 10 11.04 2.10 -6.93
N LYS A 11 12.32 2.30 -7.28
CA LYS A 11 13.42 2.27 -6.30
C LYS A 11 13.25 3.34 -5.23
N ALA A 12 12.88 4.56 -5.63
CA ALA A 12 12.61 5.65 -4.69
C ALA A 12 11.43 5.32 -3.76
N ALA A 13 10.31 4.82 -4.31
CA ALA A 13 9.16 4.41 -3.52
C ALA A 13 9.47 3.26 -2.56
N LEU A 14 10.29 2.28 -2.98
CA LEU A 14 10.72 1.20 -2.11
C LEU A 14 11.63 1.67 -0.98
N ALA A 15 12.51 2.64 -1.23
CA ALA A 15 13.30 3.26 -0.18
C ALA A 15 12.37 3.93 0.86
N GLU A 16 11.40 4.71 0.40
CA GLU A 16 10.43 5.37 1.28
C GLU A 16 9.58 4.38 2.09
N ILE A 17 9.13 3.27 1.48
CA ILE A 17 8.39 2.20 2.16
C ILE A 17 9.29 1.51 3.20
N ARG A 18 10.57 1.30 2.88
CA ARG A 18 11.50 0.65 3.80
C ARG A 18 11.74 1.49 5.04
N ASP A 19 11.99 2.79 4.84
CA ASP A 19 12.34 3.70 5.92
C ASP A 19 11.13 3.98 6.84
N ASN A 20 9.94 4.14 6.25
CA ASN A 20 8.76 4.59 7.00
C ASN A 20 7.80 3.48 7.42
N LEU A 21 7.68 2.38 6.64
CA LEU A 21 6.58 1.41 6.81
C LEU A 21 7.02 0.04 7.31
N LEU A 22 8.32 -0.27 7.35
CA LEU A 22 8.78 -1.56 7.89
C LEU A 22 8.35 -1.76 9.33
N HIS A 23 8.07 -3.02 9.65
CA HIS A 23 7.57 -3.49 10.94
C HIS A 23 6.21 -2.94 11.36
N HIS A 24 5.50 -2.22 10.49
CA HIS A 24 4.10 -1.87 10.74
C HIS A 24 3.19 -3.08 10.52
N TYR A 25 2.11 -3.13 11.29
CA TYR A 25 1.05 -4.12 11.15
C TYR A 25 -0.05 -3.59 10.24
N VAL A 26 -0.56 -4.44 9.35
CA VAL A 26 -1.73 -4.13 8.53
C VAL A 26 -2.96 -4.05 9.44
N LEU A 27 -3.50 -2.84 9.60
CA LEU A 27 -4.70 -2.58 10.38
C LEU A 27 -5.96 -2.88 9.59
N ASN A 28 -6.03 -2.37 8.36
CA ASN A 28 -7.15 -2.59 7.46
C ASN A 28 -6.74 -2.33 6.01
N ILE A 29 -7.56 -2.79 5.07
CA ILE A 29 -7.33 -2.62 3.62
C ILE A 29 -8.61 -2.04 3.03
N TYR A 30 -8.52 -1.00 2.21
CA TYR A 30 -9.67 -0.42 1.51
C TYR A 30 -9.42 -0.45 0.02
N ASP A 31 -10.48 -0.33 -0.75
CA ASP A 31 -10.48 -0.23 -2.19
C ASP A 31 -11.24 1.03 -2.60
N ILE A 32 -10.68 1.70 -3.60
CA ILE A 32 -11.25 2.91 -4.23
C ILE A 32 -11.96 2.49 -5.51
N ASP A 33 -11.29 1.69 -6.32
CA ASP A 33 -11.79 1.12 -7.56
C ASP A 33 -11.25 -0.31 -7.74
N SER A 34 -11.40 -0.89 -8.93
CA SER A 34 -10.94 -2.27 -9.22
C SER A 34 -9.42 -2.45 -9.23
N LYS A 35 -8.64 -1.37 -9.31
CA LYS A 35 -7.17 -1.36 -9.45
C LYS A 35 -6.46 -0.64 -8.30
N THR A 36 -7.16 0.19 -7.55
CA THR A 36 -6.60 1.10 -6.55
C THR A 36 -7.03 0.71 -5.14
N TYR A 37 -6.03 0.52 -4.28
CA TYR A 37 -6.19 0.00 -2.94
C TYR A 37 -5.37 0.80 -1.92
N LEU A 38 -5.85 0.81 -0.68
CA LEU A 38 -5.26 1.52 0.44
C LEU A 38 -4.96 0.52 1.57
N LEU A 39 -3.68 0.36 1.91
CA LEU A 39 -3.25 -0.43 3.05
C LEU A 39 -3.05 0.50 4.26
N LYS A 40 -3.92 0.39 5.26
CA LYS A 40 -3.75 1.12 6.52
C LYS A 40 -2.81 0.34 7.43
N LEU A 41 -1.70 0.96 7.81
CA LEU A 41 -0.60 0.39 8.57
C LEU A 41 -0.49 1.08 9.93
N ARG A 42 -0.10 0.33 10.97
CA ARG A 42 0.14 0.89 12.32
C ARG A 42 1.40 0.33 12.96
N LYS A 43 2.13 1.15 13.70
CA LYS A 43 3.21 0.73 14.60
C LYS A 43 3.20 1.62 15.84
N CYS A 44 2.99 1.05 17.01
CA CYS A 44 2.81 1.82 18.24
C CYS A 44 1.76 2.95 18.05
N ALA A 45 2.18 4.21 18.13
CA ALA A 45 1.33 5.39 17.92
C ALA A 45 1.29 5.89 16.47
N SER A 46 2.19 5.45 15.58
CA SER A 46 2.21 5.89 14.18
C SER A 46 1.17 5.14 13.34
N LYS A 47 0.53 5.88 12.44
CA LYS A 47 -0.41 5.35 11.44
C LYS A 47 0.00 5.90 10.10
N HIS A 48 0.11 5.01 9.12
CA HIS A 48 0.39 5.38 7.74
C HIS A 48 -0.59 4.69 6.81
N VAL A 49 -0.79 5.27 5.63
CA VAL A 49 -1.58 4.66 4.57
C VAL A 49 -0.68 4.48 3.37
N LEU A 50 -0.62 3.25 2.85
CA LEU A 50 0.06 2.93 1.61
C LEU A 50 -0.97 2.86 0.49
N LEU A 51 -0.86 3.73 -0.50
CA LEU A 51 -1.65 3.65 -1.73
C LEU A 51 -0.92 2.74 -2.71
N PHE A 52 -1.63 1.79 -3.29
CA PHE A 52 -1.12 1.00 -4.41
C PHE A 52 -2.17 0.86 -5.49
N GLU A 53 -1.76 1.16 -6.71
CA GLU A 53 -2.57 1.10 -7.92
C GLU A 53 -1.89 0.15 -8.90
N SER A 54 -2.61 -0.89 -9.29
CA SER A 54 -2.10 -1.94 -10.15
C SER A 54 -1.59 -1.37 -11.49
N GLY A 55 -0.30 -1.61 -11.77
CA GLY A 55 0.35 -1.21 -13.01
C GLY A 55 0.71 0.28 -13.11
N ASN A 56 0.52 1.07 -12.04
CA ASN A 56 0.71 2.52 -12.10
C ASN A 56 1.68 3.06 -11.05
N ARG A 57 1.36 2.89 -9.76
CA ARG A 57 2.09 3.53 -8.65
C ARG A 57 1.92 2.82 -7.32
N VAL A 58 2.90 2.98 -6.45
CA VAL A 58 2.85 2.55 -5.04
C VAL A 58 3.62 3.55 -4.18
N HIS A 59 3.00 4.14 -3.17
CA HIS A 59 3.66 5.13 -2.29
C HIS A 59 2.84 5.37 -1.01
N PRO A 60 3.49 5.76 0.09
CA PRO A 60 2.81 6.27 1.28
C PRO A 60 2.02 7.53 0.93
N THR A 61 0.88 7.74 1.60
CA THR A 61 0.05 8.92 1.40
C THR A 61 -0.55 9.39 2.73
N GLU A 62 -0.58 10.71 2.91
CA GLU A 62 -1.26 11.38 4.03
C GLU A 62 -2.60 11.97 3.60
N MET A 63 -2.89 11.96 2.30
CA MET A 63 -4.13 12.49 1.74
C MET A 63 -5.31 11.57 2.05
N GLU A 64 -6.49 12.16 2.22
CA GLU A 64 -7.72 11.38 2.28
C GLU A 64 -8.14 10.94 0.88
N TRP A 65 -8.52 9.66 0.78
CA TRP A 65 -8.96 9.04 -0.46
C TRP A 65 -10.40 8.55 -0.31
N PRO A 66 -11.24 8.67 -1.36
CA PRO A 66 -12.59 8.13 -1.35
C PRO A 66 -12.53 6.61 -1.22
N LYS A 67 -13.33 6.05 -0.30
CA LYS A 67 -13.36 4.61 -0.03
C LYS A 67 -14.71 4.08 -0.43
N ASN A 68 -14.74 2.93 -1.09
CA ASN A 68 -16.01 2.27 -1.36
C ASN A 68 -16.69 1.87 -0.05
N THR A 69 -17.99 2.12 0.04
CA THR A 69 -18.82 1.77 1.21
C THR A 69 -18.85 0.26 1.42
N ALA A 70 -18.94 -0.49 0.32
CA ALA A 70 -18.82 -1.95 0.31
C ALA A 70 -17.45 -2.36 -0.26
N PRO A 71 -16.66 -3.18 0.45
CA PRO A 71 -15.38 -3.65 -0.06
C PRO A 71 -15.59 -4.67 -1.19
N SER A 72 -14.76 -4.58 -2.23
CA SER A 72 -14.72 -5.59 -3.30
C SER A 72 -14.33 -6.98 -2.77
N GLY A 73 -14.72 -8.03 -3.49
CA GLY A 73 -14.35 -9.41 -3.14
C GLY A 73 -12.83 -9.62 -3.05
N PHE A 74 -12.05 -8.92 -3.87
CA PHE A 74 -10.60 -8.93 -3.78
C PHE A 74 -10.08 -8.22 -2.53
N SER A 75 -10.60 -7.03 -2.20
CA SER A 75 -10.31 -6.31 -0.94
C SER A 75 -10.63 -7.19 0.28
N MET A 76 -11.75 -7.93 0.24
CA MET A 76 -12.13 -8.89 1.27
C MET A 76 -11.14 -10.06 1.39
N LYS A 77 -10.67 -10.61 0.25
CA LYS A 77 -9.63 -11.64 0.23
C LYS A 77 -8.33 -11.12 0.85
N LEU A 78 -7.89 -9.92 0.48
CA LEU A 78 -6.71 -9.30 1.08
C LEU A 78 -6.88 -9.12 2.59
N ARG A 79 -8.03 -8.61 3.06
CA ARG A 79 -8.32 -8.46 4.49
C ARG A 79 -8.24 -9.80 5.22
N LYS A 80 -8.79 -10.87 4.65
CA LYS A 80 -8.75 -12.21 5.25
C LYS A 80 -7.32 -12.72 5.50
N HIS A 81 -6.40 -12.43 4.58
CA HIS A 81 -5.05 -12.99 4.64
C HIS A 81 -3.98 -12.05 5.23
N LEU A 82 -4.16 -10.73 5.08
CA LEU A 82 -3.13 -9.75 5.42
C LEU A 82 -3.42 -8.96 6.69
N LYS A 83 -4.69 -8.83 7.11
CA LYS A 83 -5.03 -8.07 8.32
C LYS A 83 -4.34 -8.66 9.55
N GLY A 84 -3.67 -7.83 10.32
CA GLY A 84 -2.87 -8.23 11.49
C GLY A 84 -1.48 -8.76 11.15
N LYS A 85 -1.11 -8.95 9.88
CA LYS A 85 0.25 -9.33 9.50
C LYS A 85 1.20 -8.13 9.55
N ARG A 86 2.48 -8.41 9.80
CA ARG A 86 3.56 -7.41 9.89
C ARG A 86 4.25 -7.29 8.53
N LEU A 87 4.47 -6.07 8.05
CA LEU A 87 5.33 -5.81 6.91
C LEU A 87 6.79 -6.03 7.32
N ILE A 88 7.40 -7.11 6.83
CA ILE A 88 8.77 -7.50 7.19
C ILE A 88 9.81 -7.05 6.16
N ASN A 89 9.41 -6.94 4.89
CA ASN A 89 10.30 -6.61 3.80
C ASN A 89 9.49 -6.07 2.62
N ALA A 90 10.12 -5.23 1.80
CA ALA A 90 9.63 -4.76 0.52
C ALA A 90 10.81 -4.75 -0.46
N THR A 91 10.68 -5.47 -1.59
CA THR A 91 11.75 -5.61 -2.59
C THR A 91 11.16 -5.49 -3.99
N GLN A 92 11.93 -4.94 -4.93
CA GLN A 92 11.60 -5.02 -6.35
C GLN A 92 11.95 -6.43 -6.82
N LEU A 93 11.05 -7.05 -7.57
CA LEU A 93 11.34 -8.29 -8.27
C LEU A 93 11.88 -7.92 -9.66
N GLY A 94 13.14 -8.28 -9.93
CA GLY A 94 13.77 -7.99 -11.22
C GLY A 94 13.99 -6.49 -11.48
N PHE A 95 14.09 -6.14 -12.76
CA PHE A 95 14.33 -4.77 -13.26
C PHE A 95 13.30 -4.35 -14.32
N ASP A 96 12.20 -5.09 -14.44
CA ASP A 96 11.10 -4.79 -15.36
C ASP A 96 10.37 -3.49 -14.98
#